data_AF-A0A1F6JJU7-F1
#
_entry.id   AF-A0A1F6JJU7-F1
#
_cell.length_a   1.000
_cell.length_b   1.000
_cell.length_c   1.000
_cell.angle_alpha   90.00
_cell.angle_beta   90.00
_cell.angle_gamma   90.00
#
_symmetry.space_group_name_H-M   'P 1'
#
loop_
_entity.id
_entity.type
_entity.pdbx_description
1 polymer ?
#
loop_
_entity_poly.entity_id
_entity_poly.type
_entity_poly.pdbx_seq_one_letter_code
_entity_poly.pdbx_strand_id
1 'polypeptide(L)'
;MAVELEPQRLRAQEVADLDPYKIRQPQPKETPKALRKPRVKRNSQKQTPMVKEHSRGIENLQKQMIDSVKTHIKEQRELWKLIPALYLEEQGRDGYNDDAAWICGSKLLPISEGGNYDFIDLEKATIVHWDFQKHVRYKANDNSYLEYASKMDKLDAVEWVEMLLEVAQEPYGKYIAYTVEHVEQWREEQRQDYGLQKPDFEKVKQVLGDYKKAHGIA
;
A
#
# COMPACT_ATOMS: atom_id res chain seq x y z
N MET A 1 -6.33 -38.23 46.51
CA MET A 1 -7.73 -38.04 46.08
C MET A 1 -7.70 -37.28 44.77
N ALA A 2 -7.89 -37.97 43.66
CA ALA A 2 -7.92 -37.39 42.32
C ALA A 2 -9.35 -36.95 42.01
N VAL A 3 -9.52 -35.71 41.54
CA VAL A 3 -10.79 -35.17 41.07
C VAL A 3 -10.79 -35.32 39.55
N GLU A 4 -11.60 -36.24 39.04
CA GLU A 4 -11.91 -36.35 37.61
C GLU A 4 -12.83 -35.18 37.21
N LEU A 5 -12.40 -34.40 36.22
CA LEU A 5 -13.23 -33.40 35.57
C LEU A 5 -13.72 -33.98 34.23
N GLU A 6 -15.02 -34.27 34.14
CA GLU A 6 -15.66 -34.60 32.88
C GLU A 6 -15.76 -33.37 31.96
N PRO A 7 -15.54 -33.52 30.64
CA PRO A 7 -15.78 -32.46 29.68
C PRO A 7 -17.28 -32.35 29.33
N GLN A 8 -17.89 -31.22 29.67
CA GLN A 8 -19.23 -30.86 29.23
C GLN A 8 -19.30 -30.69 27.71
N ARG A 9 -20.04 -31.59 27.03
CA ARG A 9 -20.47 -31.41 25.64
C ARG A 9 -21.60 -30.39 25.59
N LEU A 10 -21.30 -29.17 25.15
CA LEU A 10 -22.31 -28.19 24.75
C LEU A 10 -22.93 -28.61 23.41
N ARG A 11 -24.26 -28.74 23.41
CA ARG A 11 -25.09 -29.14 22.27
C ARG A 11 -25.08 -28.04 21.20
N ALA A 12 -24.64 -28.41 20.00
CA ALA A 12 -24.84 -27.62 18.79
C ALA A 12 -26.22 -27.94 18.20
N GLN A 13 -27.26 -27.22 18.62
CA GLN A 13 -28.53 -27.17 17.88
C GLN A 13 -29.43 -26.08 18.44
N GLU A 14 -29.46 -24.94 17.75
CA GLU A 14 -30.59 -23.98 17.60
C GLU A 14 -30.07 -22.63 17.10
N VAL A 15 -29.54 -22.60 15.87
CA VAL A 15 -29.45 -21.37 15.06
C VAL A 15 -29.71 -21.74 13.61
N ALA A 16 -30.91 -22.25 13.34
CA ALA A 16 -31.47 -22.31 11.99
C ALA A 16 -32.71 -21.41 12.01
N ASP A 17 -32.86 -20.58 10.98
CA ASP A 17 -34.02 -19.71 10.68
C ASP A 17 -33.93 -18.22 11.02
N LEU A 18 -32.77 -17.61 10.81
CA LEU A 18 -32.71 -16.18 10.46
C LEU A 18 -31.94 -16.02 9.15
N ASP A 19 -32.67 -15.90 8.04
CA ASP A 19 -32.15 -15.47 6.74
C ASP A 19 -31.99 -13.93 6.77
N PRO A 20 -30.76 -13.40 6.83
CA PRO A 20 -30.53 -11.96 6.90
C PRO A 20 -30.76 -11.24 5.55
N TYR A 21 -31.13 -11.96 4.48
CA TYR A 21 -31.21 -11.42 3.12
C TYR A 21 -32.63 -11.31 2.53
N LYS A 22 -33.68 -11.30 3.35
CA LYS A 22 -35.02 -10.84 2.90
C LYS A 22 -35.04 -9.33 2.67
N ILE A 23 -34.41 -8.91 1.57
CA ILE A 23 -34.49 -7.56 1.00
C ILE A 23 -35.93 -7.33 0.56
N ARG A 24 -36.68 -6.52 1.32
CA ARG A 24 -37.98 -6.00 0.88
C ARG A 24 -37.77 -5.19 -0.39
N GLN A 25 -38.32 -5.65 -1.51
CA GLN A 25 -38.36 -4.83 -2.71
C GLN A 25 -39.15 -3.54 -2.45
N PRO A 26 -38.62 -2.36 -2.79
CA PRO A 26 -39.37 -1.12 -2.66
C PRO A 26 -40.55 -1.13 -3.64
N GLN A 27 -41.75 -0.93 -3.09
CA GLN A 27 -42.96 -0.65 -3.86
C GLN A 27 -42.74 0.60 -4.73
N PRO A 28 -43.16 0.59 -6.02
CA PRO A 28 -43.04 1.75 -6.89
C PRO A 28 -43.89 2.90 -6.33
N LYS A 29 -43.24 4.00 -5.93
CA LYS A 29 -43.92 5.23 -5.57
C LYS A 29 -44.43 5.90 -6.84
N GLU A 30 -45.75 6.07 -6.93
CA GLU A 30 -46.39 6.90 -7.95
C GLU A 30 -45.79 8.31 -7.94
N THR A 31 -45.23 8.73 -9.07
CA THR A 31 -44.70 10.08 -9.26
C THR A 31 -45.83 11.11 -9.30
N PRO A 32 -45.84 12.14 -8.44
CA PRO A 32 -46.73 13.28 -8.60
C PRO A 32 -46.37 14.07 -9.86
N LYS A 33 -47.37 14.43 -10.67
CA LYS A 33 -47.23 15.35 -11.81
C LYS A 33 -46.59 16.66 -11.35
N ALA A 34 -45.37 16.93 -11.78
CA ALA A 34 -44.64 18.15 -11.45
C ALA A 34 -45.28 19.37 -12.14
N LEU A 35 -45.65 20.37 -11.33
CA LEU A 35 -46.01 21.71 -11.77
C LEU A 35 -44.86 22.34 -12.58
N ARG A 36 -45.18 22.90 -13.74
CA ARG A 36 -44.27 23.72 -14.54
C ARG A 36 -43.87 24.97 -13.75
N LYS A 37 -42.60 25.05 -13.35
CA LYS A 37 -42.02 26.29 -12.78
C LYS A 37 -41.79 27.34 -13.87
N PRO A 38 -41.95 28.64 -13.56
CA PRO A 38 -41.69 29.71 -14.50
C PRO A 38 -40.21 29.78 -14.89
N ARG A 39 -39.99 30.01 -16.19
CA ARG A 39 -38.68 30.08 -16.85
C ARG A 39 -38.00 31.39 -16.44
N VAL A 40 -37.19 31.36 -15.39
CA VAL A 40 -36.30 32.48 -15.04
C VAL A 40 -35.24 32.60 -16.14
N LYS A 41 -35.27 33.70 -16.88
CA LYS A 41 -34.22 34.05 -17.85
C LYS A 41 -32.90 34.19 -17.09
N ARG A 42 -32.00 33.24 -17.26
CA ARG A 42 -30.61 33.36 -16.81
C ARG A 42 -29.98 34.50 -17.61
N ASN A 43 -29.74 35.64 -16.96
CA ASN A 43 -28.76 36.60 -17.44
C ASN A 43 -27.41 35.89 -17.46
N SER A 44 -26.94 35.57 -18.66
CA SER A 44 -25.57 35.11 -18.91
C SER A 44 -24.63 36.27 -18.61
N GLN A 45 -24.25 36.41 -17.34
CA GLN A 45 -23.09 37.20 -16.96
C GLN A 45 -21.89 36.59 -17.70
N LYS A 46 -21.37 37.35 -18.68
CA LYS A 46 -20.11 37.09 -19.34
C LYS A 46 -19.04 37.00 -18.25
N GLN A 47 -18.64 35.77 -17.90
CA GLN A 47 -17.49 35.55 -17.04
C GLN A 47 -16.28 36.24 -17.67
N THR A 48 -15.68 37.14 -16.90
CA THR A 48 -14.49 37.92 -17.20
C THR A 48 -13.32 36.98 -17.56
N PRO A 49 -12.58 37.22 -18.65
CA PRO A 49 -11.54 36.31 -19.16
C PRO A 49 -10.41 36.01 -18.16
N MET A 50 -10.16 36.90 -17.20
CA MET A 50 -9.10 36.78 -16.20
C MET A 50 -9.20 35.54 -15.30
N VAL A 51 -10.42 35.05 -15.00
CA VAL A 51 -10.62 33.88 -14.12
C VAL A 51 -10.21 32.58 -14.81
N LYS A 52 -10.31 32.51 -16.14
CA LYS A 52 -9.97 31.31 -16.92
C LYS A 52 -8.47 31.10 -17.11
N GLU A 53 -7.68 32.17 -17.07
CA GLU A 53 -6.22 32.07 -17.16
C GLU A 53 -5.60 31.62 -15.83
N HIS A 54 -6.11 32.11 -14.70
CA HIS A 54 -5.67 31.69 -13.38
C HIS A 54 -6.00 30.21 -13.09
N SER A 55 -7.17 29.73 -13.49
CA SER A 55 -7.54 28.31 -13.33
C SER A 55 -6.64 27.38 -14.14
N ARG A 56 -6.30 27.75 -15.39
CA ARG A 56 -5.37 26.99 -16.25
C ARG A 56 -3.95 26.93 -15.67
N GLY A 57 -3.49 28.01 -15.03
CA GLY A 57 -2.18 28.03 -14.37
C GLY A 57 -2.07 27.02 -13.23
N ILE A 58 -3.11 26.95 -12.39
CA ILE A 58 -3.17 26.00 -11.26
C ILE A 58 -3.24 24.56 -11.76
N GLU A 59 -4.08 24.27 -12.77
CA GLU A 59 -4.19 22.93 -13.37
C GLU A 59 -2.84 22.45 -13.94
N ASN A 60 -2.09 23.34 -14.60
CA ASN A 60 -0.77 23.02 -15.13
C ASN A 60 0.24 22.73 -14.01
N LEU A 61 0.23 23.52 -12.93
CA LEU A 61 1.13 23.31 -11.79
C LEU A 61 0.83 21.97 -11.10
N GLN A 62 -0.45 21.65 -10.86
CA GLN A 62 -0.85 20.37 -10.27
C GLN A 62 -0.37 19.20 -11.13
N LYS A 63 -0.55 19.29 -12.45
CA LYS A 63 -0.07 18.26 -13.36
C LYS A 63 1.46 18.09 -13.28
N GLN A 64 2.21 19.19 -13.26
CA GLN A 64 3.68 19.14 -13.11
C GLN A 64 4.11 18.48 -11.80
N MET A 65 3.43 18.79 -10.69
CA MET A 65 3.69 18.15 -9.41
C MET A 65 3.41 16.64 -9.46
N ILE A 66 2.25 16.25 -9.99
CA ILE A 66 1.88 14.84 -10.16
C ILE A 66 2.92 14.11 -11.02
N ASP A 67 3.31 14.70 -12.14
CA ASP A 67 4.29 14.11 -13.06
C ASP A 67 5.68 14.02 -12.40
N SER A 68 6.04 14.98 -11.55
CA SER A 68 7.27 14.93 -10.75
C SER A 68 7.26 13.76 -9.77
N VAL A 69 6.17 13.54 -9.02
CA VAL A 69 6.04 12.40 -8.10
C VAL A 69 6.11 11.07 -8.86
N LYS A 70 5.35 10.93 -9.96
CA LYS A 70 5.38 9.73 -10.81
C LYS A 70 6.78 9.44 -11.34
N THR A 71 7.48 10.48 -11.78
CA THR A 71 8.84 10.36 -12.32
C THR A 71 9.81 9.92 -11.24
N HIS A 72 9.78 10.56 -10.08
CA HIS A 72 10.65 10.23 -8.95
C HIS A 72 10.52 8.77 -8.50
N ILE A 73 9.30 8.25 -8.33
CA ILE A 73 9.08 6.85 -7.97
C ILE A 73 9.61 5.93 -9.08
N LYS A 74 9.32 6.27 -10.35
CA LYS A 74 9.65 5.42 -11.50
C LYS A 74 11.15 5.35 -11.78
N GLU A 75 11.88 6.44 -11.58
CA GLU A 75 13.34 6.48 -11.71
C GLU A 75 14.03 5.52 -10.72
N GLN A 76 13.39 5.26 -9.58
CA GLN A 76 13.87 4.36 -8.53
C GLN A 76 13.39 2.90 -8.69
N ARG A 77 12.80 2.53 -9.84
CA ARG A 77 12.20 1.21 -10.07
C ARG A 77 13.10 0.03 -9.72
N GLU A 78 14.38 0.09 -10.08
CA GLU A 78 15.27 -1.03 -9.80
C GLU A 78 15.57 -1.19 -8.31
N LEU A 79 15.56 -0.09 -7.54
CA LEU A 79 15.68 -0.12 -6.08
C LEU A 79 14.41 -0.70 -5.43
N TRP A 80 13.22 -0.30 -5.89
CA TRP A 80 11.94 -0.83 -5.38
C TRP A 80 11.86 -2.36 -5.48
N LYS A 81 12.42 -2.96 -6.53
CA LYS A 81 12.45 -4.41 -6.71
C LYS A 81 13.33 -5.15 -5.71
N LEU A 82 14.28 -4.47 -5.06
CA LEU A 82 15.15 -5.07 -4.04
C LEU A 82 14.43 -5.21 -2.69
N ILE A 83 13.47 -4.32 -2.41
CA ILE A 83 12.80 -4.23 -1.11
C ILE A 83 12.18 -5.55 -0.66
N PRO A 84 11.40 -6.31 -1.45
CA PRO A 84 10.75 -7.52 -0.94
C PRO A 84 11.74 -8.56 -0.39
N ALA A 85 12.89 -8.71 -1.03
CA ALA A 85 13.92 -9.64 -0.58
C ALA A 85 14.68 -9.09 0.64
N LEU A 86 15.04 -7.81 0.64
CA LEU A 86 15.72 -7.17 1.78
C LEU A 86 14.84 -7.15 3.03
N TYR A 87 13.55 -6.86 2.88
CA TYR A 87 12.56 -6.88 3.95
C TYR A 87 12.48 -8.26 4.58
N LEU A 88 12.49 -9.33 3.78
CA LEU A 88 12.51 -10.69 4.31
C LEU A 88 13.78 -11.02 5.12
N GLU A 89 14.96 -10.53 4.69
CA GLU A 89 16.23 -10.73 5.41
C GLU A 89 16.39 -9.85 6.66
N GLU A 90 15.60 -8.78 6.78
CA GLU A 90 15.48 -7.98 8.00
C GLU A 90 14.65 -8.72 9.06
N GLN A 91 13.63 -9.47 8.64
CA GLN A 91 12.60 -10.05 9.51
C GLN A 91 13.03 -11.32 10.26
N GLY A 92 12.64 -11.45 11.53
CA GLY A 92 13.06 -12.57 12.38
C GLY A 92 14.38 -12.33 13.13
N ARG A 93 14.95 -11.12 13.03
CA ARG A 93 16.16 -10.73 13.77
C ARG A 93 15.89 -10.40 15.24
N ASP A 94 14.70 -9.91 15.56
CA ASP A 94 14.21 -9.61 16.91
C ASP A 94 12.80 -10.18 17.18
N GLY A 95 12.05 -10.50 16.12
CA GLY A 95 10.74 -11.16 16.14
C GLY A 95 10.18 -11.35 14.73
N TYR A 96 9.02 -11.98 14.61
CA TYR A 96 8.30 -12.07 13.32
C TYR A 96 7.28 -10.94 13.22
N ASN A 97 7.27 -10.23 12.10
CA ASN A 97 6.17 -9.33 11.74
C ASN A 97 5.34 -9.95 10.60
N ASP A 98 4.03 -10.12 10.82
CA ASP A 98 3.08 -10.57 9.79
C ASP A 98 3.09 -9.65 8.54
N ASP A 99 3.44 -8.37 8.72
CA ASP A 99 3.57 -7.42 7.63
C ASP A 99 4.63 -7.84 6.61
N ALA A 100 5.64 -8.61 7.03
CA ALA A 100 6.69 -9.11 6.15
C ALA A 100 6.15 -10.05 5.07
N ALA A 101 5.42 -11.08 5.49
CA ALA A 101 4.79 -12.02 4.57
C ALA A 101 3.82 -11.29 3.62
N TRP A 102 3.10 -10.30 4.15
CA TRP A 102 2.21 -9.47 3.34
C TRP A 102 2.96 -8.62 2.31
N ILE A 103 4.03 -7.89 2.67
CA ILE A 103 4.83 -7.08 1.73
C ILE A 103 5.48 -7.98 0.69
N CYS A 104 6.07 -9.11 1.09
CA CYS A 104 6.73 -10.04 0.18
C CYS A 104 5.73 -10.66 -0.83
N GLY A 105 4.58 -11.14 -0.35
CA GLY A 105 3.58 -11.77 -1.20
C GLY A 105 2.80 -10.78 -2.08
N SER A 106 2.48 -9.60 -1.55
CA SER A 106 1.75 -8.58 -2.31
C SER A 106 2.66 -7.69 -3.16
N LYS A 107 3.94 -7.58 -2.82
CA LYS A 107 4.89 -6.60 -3.39
C LYS A 107 4.38 -5.16 -3.29
N LEU A 108 3.68 -4.86 -2.20
CA LEU A 108 3.14 -3.54 -1.89
C LEU A 108 3.82 -3.01 -0.63
N LEU A 109 4.23 -1.75 -0.65
CA LEU A 109 4.81 -1.07 0.51
C LEU A 109 3.88 0.08 0.96
N PRO A 110 3.44 0.12 2.23
CA PRO A 110 2.56 1.18 2.71
C PRO A 110 3.28 2.53 2.73
N ILE A 111 2.62 3.59 2.25
CA ILE A 111 3.21 4.95 2.17
C ILE A 111 2.84 5.79 3.40
N SER A 112 1.73 5.47 4.08
CA SER A 112 1.28 6.25 5.23
C SER A 112 0.70 5.39 6.34
N GLU A 113 1.01 5.77 7.57
CA GLU A 113 0.31 5.35 8.78
C GLU A 113 -0.94 6.22 8.92
N GLY A 114 -2.12 5.73 8.50
CA GLY A 114 -3.34 6.55 8.68
C GLY A 114 -4.57 6.26 7.84
N GLY A 115 -4.82 5.01 7.42
CA GLY A 115 -6.12 4.63 6.82
C GLY A 115 -6.31 5.02 5.34
N ASN A 116 -5.38 5.75 4.74
CA ASN A 116 -5.26 5.79 3.29
C ASN A 116 -4.59 4.49 2.83
N TYR A 117 -5.36 3.62 2.16
CA TYR A 117 -4.89 2.35 1.61
C TYR A 117 -4.04 2.54 0.34
N ASP A 118 -3.12 3.50 0.38
CA ASP A 118 -2.22 3.82 -0.72
C ASP A 118 -0.85 3.19 -0.46
N PHE A 119 -0.37 2.48 -1.49
CA PHE A 119 0.84 1.66 -1.45
C PHE A 119 1.71 1.97 -2.67
N ILE A 120 3.02 1.76 -2.54
CA ILE A 120 3.91 1.64 -3.70
C ILE A 120 3.81 0.20 -4.20
N ASP A 121 3.40 0.03 -5.45
CA ASP A 121 3.59 -1.24 -6.16
C ASP A 121 5.07 -1.35 -6.53
N LEU A 122 5.79 -2.21 -5.81
CA LEU A 122 7.26 -2.33 -5.86
C LEU A 122 7.75 -2.86 -7.21
N GLU A 123 6.89 -3.55 -7.96
CA GLU A 123 7.22 -4.07 -9.29
C GLU A 123 7.01 -3.00 -10.37
N LYS A 124 5.90 -2.26 -10.29
CA LYS A 124 5.52 -1.26 -11.29
C LYS A 124 6.17 0.11 -11.04
N ALA A 125 6.63 0.35 -9.80
CA ALA A 125 7.11 1.64 -9.31
C ALA A 125 6.04 2.74 -9.49
N THR A 126 4.87 2.53 -8.87
CA THR A 126 3.73 3.45 -8.94
C THR A 126 2.89 3.39 -7.67
N ILE A 127 2.20 4.47 -7.35
CA ILE A 127 1.22 4.47 -6.26
C ILE A 127 -0.05 3.76 -6.73
N VAL A 128 -0.53 2.84 -5.91
CA VAL A 128 -1.79 2.10 -6.07
C VAL A 128 -2.64 2.22 -4.81
N HIS A 129 -3.95 2.18 -4.98
CA HIS A 129 -4.90 2.03 -3.90
C HIS A 129 -5.28 0.55 -3.76
N TRP A 130 -5.30 0.00 -2.54
CA TRP A 130 -5.63 -1.41 -2.30
C TRP A 130 -6.96 -1.54 -1.56
N ASP A 131 -7.92 -2.22 -2.20
CA ASP A 131 -9.17 -2.60 -1.55
C ASP A 131 -8.98 -3.98 -0.90
N PHE A 132 -8.80 -3.96 0.43
CA PHE A 132 -8.60 -5.17 1.23
C PHE A 132 -9.79 -6.13 1.19
N GLN A 133 -11.02 -5.64 1.03
CA GLN A 133 -12.21 -6.52 1.01
C GLN A 133 -12.30 -7.30 -0.30
N LYS A 134 -11.90 -6.68 -1.41
CA LYS A 134 -11.94 -7.31 -2.74
C LYS A 134 -10.62 -7.93 -3.14
N HIS A 135 -9.54 -7.66 -2.42
CA HIS A 135 -8.16 -7.99 -2.80
C HIS A 135 -7.80 -7.50 -4.21
N VAL A 136 -8.14 -6.23 -4.52
CA VAL A 136 -7.91 -5.61 -5.84
C VAL A 136 -7.08 -4.34 -5.72
N ARG A 137 -6.11 -4.18 -6.64
CA ARG A 137 -5.31 -2.95 -6.81
C ARG A 137 -5.99 -2.03 -7.80
N TYR A 138 -6.16 -0.78 -7.40
CA TYR A 138 -6.58 0.30 -8.28
C TYR A 138 -5.43 1.27 -8.50
N LYS A 139 -5.39 1.88 -9.68
CA LYS A 139 -4.48 3.00 -9.91
C LYS A 139 -4.86 4.13 -8.96
N ALA A 140 -3.89 4.69 -8.24
CA ALA A 140 -4.12 5.86 -7.41
C ALA A 140 -4.59 7.04 -8.26
N ASN A 141 -5.51 7.84 -7.72
CA ASN A 141 -6.01 9.04 -8.39
C ASN A 141 -5.00 10.18 -8.27
N ASP A 142 -5.20 11.25 -9.03
CA ASP A 142 -4.29 12.40 -9.04
C ASP A 142 -4.21 13.11 -7.66
N ASN A 143 -5.26 13.04 -6.84
CA ASN A 143 -5.23 13.60 -5.48
C ASN A 143 -4.25 12.85 -4.57
N SER A 144 -4.15 11.52 -4.69
CA SER A 144 -3.13 10.75 -3.97
C SER A 144 -1.72 11.25 -4.31
N TYR A 145 -1.41 11.43 -5.60
CA TYR A 145 -0.11 11.96 -6.02
C TYR A 145 0.14 13.37 -5.49
N LEU A 146 -0.87 14.25 -5.50
CA LEU A 146 -0.75 15.60 -4.95
C LEU A 146 -0.51 15.59 -3.43
N GLU A 147 -1.12 14.66 -2.70
CA GLU A 147 -0.88 14.51 -1.26
C GLU A 147 0.60 14.21 -0.98
N TYR A 148 1.17 13.28 -1.75
CA TYR A 148 2.56 12.84 -1.58
C TYR A 148 3.60 13.77 -2.20
N ALA A 149 3.20 14.78 -2.98
CA ALA A 149 4.13 15.78 -3.50
C ALA A 149 4.85 16.57 -2.38
N SER A 150 4.25 16.64 -1.20
CA SER A 150 4.85 17.24 0.01
C SER A 150 5.60 16.24 0.91
N LYS A 151 5.55 14.95 0.58
CA LYS A 151 6.08 13.82 1.36
C LYS A 151 6.98 12.94 0.48
N MET A 152 7.81 13.58 -0.34
CA MET A 152 8.66 12.90 -1.32
C MET A 152 9.76 12.05 -0.69
N ASP A 153 10.20 12.44 0.51
CA ASP A 153 11.05 11.64 1.41
C ASP A 153 10.46 10.25 1.66
N LYS A 154 9.15 10.16 1.89
CA LYS A 154 8.46 8.86 2.10
C LYS A 154 8.39 8.00 0.84
N LEU A 155 8.73 8.57 -0.30
CA LEU A 155 8.75 7.92 -1.61
C LEU A 155 10.19 7.69 -2.10
N ASP A 156 11.17 7.73 -1.19
CA ASP A 156 12.58 7.52 -1.50
C ASP A 156 12.98 6.04 -1.26
N ALA A 157 13.17 5.30 -2.36
CA ALA A 157 13.63 3.92 -2.33
C ALA A 157 15.07 3.79 -1.82
N VAL A 158 15.90 4.83 -1.95
CA VAL A 158 17.28 4.83 -1.45
C VAL A 158 17.25 4.66 0.06
N GLU A 159 16.45 5.47 0.76
CA GLU A 159 16.32 5.41 2.22
C GLU A 159 15.82 4.04 2.68
N TRP A 160 14.80 3.49 2.00
CA TRP A 160 14.29 2.15 2.31
C TRP A 160 15.32 1.05 2.10
N VAL A 161 16.04 1.07 0.99
CA VAL A 161 17.06 0.06 0.69
C VAL A 161 18.23 0.16 1.66
N GLU A 162 18.67 1.37 2.03
CA GLU A 162 19.74 1.57 3.01
C GLU A 162 19.38 1.02 4.38
N MET A 163 18.20 1.43 4.89
CA MET A 163 17.69 0.97 6.17
C MET A 163 17.57 -0.56 6.19
N LEU A 164 16.91 -1.16 5.21
CA LEU A 164 16.71 -2.62 5.18
C LEU A 164 18.03 -3.37 5.01
N LEU A 165 18.95 -2.86 4.20
CA LEU A 165 20.26 -3.47 4.00
C LEU A 165 21.10 -3.45 5.29
N GLU A 166 21.06 -2.37 6.05
CA GLU A 166 21.72 -2.25 7.35
C GLU A 166 21.19 -3.31 8.32
N VAL A 167 19.88 -3.31 8.56
CA VAL A 167 19.25 -4.24 9.53
C VAL A 167 19.37 -5.69 9.05
N ALA A 168 19.22 -5.96 7.76
CA ALA A 168 19.37 -7.30 7.18
C ALA A 168 20.77 -7.89 7.33
N GLN A 169 21.79 -7.12 7.74
CA GLN A 169 23.15 -7.60 8.02
C GLN A 169 23.48 -7.66 9.51
N GLU A 170 22.63 -7.13 10.39
CA GLU A 170 22.88 -7.15 11.83
C GLU A 170 22.90 -8.58 12.36
N PRO A 171 23.69 -8.91 13.40
CA PRO A 171 23.56 -10.19 14.09
C PRO A 171 22.15 -10.40 14.64
N TYR A 172 21.69 -11.65 14.75
CA TYR A 172 20.44 -11.94 15.42
C TYR A 172 20.46 -11.41 16.86
N GLY A 173 19.33 -10.87 17.31
CA GLY A 173 19.18 -10.32 18.64
C GLY A 173 19.46 -11.35 19.73
N LYS A 174 19.95 -10.88 20.88
CA LYS A 174 20.21 -11.75 22.03
C LYS A 174 18.95 -12.42 22.59
N TYR A 175 17.78 -11.87 22.29
CA TYR A 175 16.48 -12.27 22.82
C TYR A 175 15.50 -12.70 21.73
N ILE A 176 15.98 -13.25 20.61
CA ILE A 176 15.08 -13.78 19.58
C ILE A 176 14.12 -14.81 20.18
N ALA A 177 12.83 -14.68 19.85
CA ALA A 177 11.80 -15.58 20.38
C ALA A 177 11.88 -17.01 19.79
N TYR A 178 12.57 -17.17 18.66
CA TYR A 178 12.67 -18.40 17.88
C TYR A 178 14.14 -18.76 17.64
N THR A 179 14.45 -20.01 17.30
CA THR A 179 15.85 -20.34 16.95
C THR A 179 16.23 -19.76 15.59
N VAL A 180 17.52 -19.49 15.37
CA VAL A 180 18.04 -19.00 14.09
C VAL A 180 17.67 -19.96 12.95
N GLU A 181 17.75 -21.26 13.19
CA GLU A 181 17.37 -22.28 12.20
C GLU A 181 15.90 -22.17 11.80
N HIS A 182 15.00 -21.88 12.75
CA HIS A 182 13.57 -21.73 12.47
C HIS A 182 13.29 -20.47 11.63
N VAL A 183 13.97 -19.37 11.93
CA VAL A 183 13.88 -18.13 11.13
C VAL A 183 14.37 -18.35 9.71
N GLU A 184 15.53 -19.00 9.53
CA GLU A 184 16.07 -19.26 8.19
C GLU A 184 15.20 -20.23 7.39
N GLN A 185 14.61 -21.24 8.04
CA GLN A 185 13.65 -22.13 7.39
C GLN A 185 12.43 -21.36 6.91
N TRP A 186 11.82 -20.54 7.78
CA TRP A 186 10.67 -19.72 7.41
C TRP A 186 11.00 -18.76 6.24
N ARG A 187 12.16 -18.09 6.27
CA ARG A 187 12.59 -17.23 5.15
C ARG A 187 12.70 -18.00 3.85
N GLU A 188 13.26 -19.21 3.88
CA GLU A 188 13.35 -20.04 2.68
C GLU A 188 11.97 -20.45 2.15
N GLU A 189 11.03 -20.80 3.03
CA GLU A 189 9.63 -21.07 2.65
C GLU A 189 8.98 -19.84 2.01
N GLN A 190 9.12 -18.64 2.61
CA GLN A 190 8.59 -17.39 2.04
C GLN A 190 9.24 -17.05 0.69
N ARG A 191 10.54 -17.31 0.52
CA ARG A 191 11.22 -17.12 -0.78
C ARG A 191 10.62 -18.01 -1.85
N GLN A 192 10.35 -19.27 -1.54
CA GLN A 192 9.74 -20.22 -2.48
C GLN A 192 8.30 -19.83 -2.82
N ASP A 193 7.48 -19.53 -1.82
CA ASP A 193 6.07 -19.17 -1.99
C ASP A 193 5.87 -17.92 -2.85
N TYR A 194 6.77 -16.93 -2.72
CA TYR A 194 6.66 -15.65 -3.40
C TYR A 194 7.66 -15.44 -4.54
N GLY A 195 8.46 -16.46 -4.87
CA GLY A 195 9.44 -16.43 -5.96
C GLY A 195 10.54 -15.37 -5.75
N LEU A 196 10.97 -15.19 -4.50
CA LEU A 196 12.06 -14.27 -4.14
C LEU A 196 13.40 -15.00 -4.15
N GLN A 197 14.46 -14.27 -4.49
CA GLN A 197 15.83 -14.77 -4.38
C GLN A 197 16.48 -14.20 -3.13
N LYS A 198 17.33 -15.00 -2.47
CA LYS A 198 18.18 -14.49 -1.39
C LYS A 198 19.04 -13.35 -1.93
N PRO A 199 19.04 -12.15 -1.32
CA PRO A 199 19.78 -11.03 -1.86
C PRO A 199 21.29 -11.27 -1.71
N ASP A 200 22.03 -10.93 -2.75
CA ASP A 200 23.47 -10.75 -2.68
C ASP A 200 23.74 -9.31 -2.23
N PHE A 201 24.15 -9.13 -0.97
CA PHE A 201 24.34 -7.81 -0.38
C PHE A 201 25.40 -6.96 -1.08
N GLU A 202 26.43 -7.57 -1.67
CA GLU A 202 27.45 -6.81 -2.41
C GLU A 202 26.87 -6.29 -3.74
N LYS A 203 26.07 -7.12 -4.41
CA LYS A 203 25.32 -6.67 -5.60
C LYS A 203 24.31 -5.58 -5.26
N VAL A 204 23.61 -5.68 -4.13
CA VAL A 204 22.69 -4.63 -3.65
C VAL A 204 23.44 -3.32 -3.41
N LYS A 205 24.57 -3.36 -2.69
CA LYS A 205 25.43 -2.19 -2.46
C LYS A 205 25.91 -1.57 -3.77
N GLN A 206 26.29 -2.40 -4.75
CA GLN A 206 26.69 -1.93 -6.06
C GLN A 206 25.55 -1.19 -6.78
N VAL A 207 24.35 -1.79 -6.85
CA VAL A 207 23.18 -1.17 -7.50
C VAL A 207 22.82 0.16 -6.82
N LEU A 208 22.83 0.20 -5.49
CA LEU A 208 22.58 1.41 -4.71
C LEU A 208 23.65 2.48 -4.98
N GLY A 209 24.94 2.10 -4.97
CA GLY A 209 26.05 3.01 -5.23
C GLY A 209 26.06 3.57 -6.65
N ASP A 210 25.77 2.73 -7.65
CA ASP A 210 25.63 3.14 -9.05
C ASP A 210 24.47 4.12 -9.22
N TYR A 211 23.33 3.87 -8.54
CA TYR A 211 22.20 4.79 -8.50
C TYR A 211 22.58 6.13 -7.87
N LYS A 212 23.15 6.13 -6.66
CA LYS A 212 23.58 7.36 -5.97
C LYS A 212 24.54 8.18 -6.82
N LYS A 213 25.52 7.53 -7.44
CA LYS A 213 26.47 8.17 -8.35
C LYS A 213 25.80 8.78 -9.58
N ALA A 214 24.86 8.07 -10.21
CA ALA A 214 24.14 8.56 -11.38
C ALA A 214 23.25 9.79 -11.06
N HIS A 215 22.77 9.88 -9.82
CA HIS A 215 21.86 10.94 -9.36
C HIS A 215 22.55 12.02 -8.50
N GLY A 216 23.87 11.93 -8.28
CA GLY A 216 24.62 12.91 -7.49
C GLY A 216 24.25 12.93 -6.01
N ILE A 217 23.78 11.81 -5.48
CA ILE A 217 23.44 11.62 -4.06
C ILE A 217 24.72 11.26 -3.32
N ALA A 218 25.01 11.99 -2.24
CA ALA A 218 26.20 11.80 -1.42
C ALA A 218 26.10 10.58 -0.48
#